data_AF-A0A161M419-F1
#
_entry.id   AF-A0A161M419-F1
#
_cell.length_a   1.000
_cell.length_b   1.000
_cell.length_c   1.000
_cell.angle_alpha   90.00
_cell.angle_beta   90.00
_cell.angle_gamma   90.00
#
_symmetry.space_group_name_H-M   'P 1'
#
loop_
_entity.id
_entity.type
_entity.pdbx_description
1 polymer ?
#
loop_
_entity_poly.entity_id
_entity_poly.type
_entity_poly.pdbx_seq_one_letter_code
_entity_poly.pdbx_strand_id
1 'polypeptide(L)'
;ESTKPIRVALGESWLYDEYKRAYAEILHRWHLLDARAQVMKYVPCNSEVHQGIELVAECPHCKQVVSEPYCTNCKYPMLLCIVCHTAVRGGANVCLVCGHGGHTRHLLDWFATNSVCPSGCGCQCLIETAAVLEP
;
A
#
# COMPACT_ATOMS: atom_id res chain seq x y z
N GLU A 1 30.77 -22.13 -43.61
CA GLU A 1 30.29 -22.82 -42.41
C GLU A 1 28.91 -22.33 -41.99
N SER A 2 28.08 -23.21 -41.42
CA SER A 2 26.79 -22.84 -40.80
C SER A 2 27.04 -22.38 -39.36
N THR A 3 26.77 -21.10 -39.10
CA THR A 3 26.84 -20.49 -37.76
C THR A 3 25.78 -21.14 -36.87
N LYS A 4 26.23 -21.98 -35.93
CA LYS A 4 25.33 -22.59 -34.94
C LYS A 4 24.68 -21.49 -34.10
N PRO A 5 23.34 -21.47 -33.96
CA PRO A 5 22.67 -20.49 -33.13
C PRO A 5 23.16 -20.66 -31.69
N ILE A 6 23.49 -19.54 -31.05
CA ILE A 6 23.86 -19.50 -29.63
C ILE A 6 22.64 -19.98 -28.85
N ARG A 7 22.67 -21.24 -28.41
CA ARG A 7 21.62 -21.81 -27.56
C ARG A 7 21.87 -21.29 -26.15
N VAL A 8 21.27 -20.15 -25.82
CA VAL A 8 21.17 -19.72 -24.41
C VAL A 8 20.27 -20.75 -23.73
N ALA A 9 20.83 -21.52 -22.80
CA ALA A 9 20.07 -22.48 -22.02
C ALA A 9 18.99 -21.72 -21.24
N LEU A 10 17.73 -21.89 -21.66
CA LEU A 10 16.52 -21.29 -21.08
C LEU A 10 16.13 -22.01 -19.77
N GLY A 11 17.09 -22.16 -18.86
CA GLY A 11 16.81 -22.46 -17.45
C GLY A 11 16.54 -21.14 -16.72
N GLU A 12 15.62 -21.15 -15.76
CA GLU A 12 15.25 -20.02 -14.89
C GLU A 12 16.49 -19.28 -14.36
N SER A 13 16.96 -18.30 -15.11
CA SER A 13 18.17 -17.56 -14.83
C SER A 13 17.74 -16.21 -14.30
N TRP A 14 18.20 -15.87 -13.09
CA TRP A 14 18.00 -14.56 -12.45
C TRP A 14 18.32 -13.40 -13.41
N LEU A 15 19.32 -13.57 -14.28
CA LEU A 15 19.71 -12.58 -15.29
C LEU A 15 18.60 -12.33 -16.33
N TYR A 16 17.86 -13.37 -16.72
CA TYR A 16 16.75 -13.22 -17.66
C TYR A 16 15.58 -12.45 -17.04
N ASP A 17 15.33 -12.65 -15.74
CA ASP A 17 14.33 -11.88 -15.01
C ASP A 17 14.74 -10.41 -14.83
N GLU A 18 16.04 -10.14 -14.68
CA GLU A 18 16.58 -8.78 -14.68
C GLU A 18 16.33 -8.08 -16.02
N TYR A 19 16.57 -8.76 -17.15
CA TYR A 19 16.27 -8.20 -18.47
C TYR A 19 14.79 -7.91 -18.67
N LYS A 20 13.89 -8.80 -18.20
CA LYS A 20 12.45 -8.54 -18.23
C LYS A 20 12.09 -7.30 -17.40
N ARG A 21 12.67 -7.12 -16.22
CA ARG A 21 12.44 -5.93 -15.37
C ARG A 21 12.93 -4.65 -16.03
N ALA A 22 14.16 -4.63 -16.53
CA ALA A 22 14.70 -3.48 -17.25
C ALA A 22 13.86 -3.13 -18.49
N TYR A 23 13.40 -4.13 -19.24
CA TYR A 23 12.51 -3.91 -20.38
C TYR A 23 11.14 -3.36 -19.95
N ALA A 24 10.55 -3.89 -18.88
CA ALA A 24 9.30 -3.40 -18.31
C ALA A 24 9.40 -1.94 -17.84
N GLU A 25 10.56 -1.50 -17.32
CA GLU A 25 10.80 -0.09 -16.97
C GLU A 25 10.81 0.82 -18.20
N ILE A 26 11.46 0.40 -19.29
CA ILE A 26 11.48 1.17 -20.55
C ILE A 26 10.05 1.33 -21.07
N LEU A 27 9.27 0.24 -21.10
CA LEU A 27 7.85 0.27 -21.49
C LEU A 27 7.02 1.19 -20.60
N HIS A 28 7.31 1.22 -19.29
CA HIS A 28 6.67 2.14 -18.35
C HIS A 28 6.92 3.61 -18.71
N ARG A 29 8.19 3.98 -18.94
CA ARG A 29 8.58 5.36 -19.27
C ARG A 29 7.99 5.82 -20.60
N TRP A 30 7.75 4.89 -21.53
CA TRP A 30 7.07 5.16 -22.80
C TRP A 30 5.54 5.14 -22.69
N HIS A 31 4.97 4.98 -21.50
CA HIS A 31 3.53 4.91 -21.26
C HIS A 31 2.83 3.72 -21.97
N LEU A 32 3.58 2.67 -22.32
CA LEU A 32 3.05 1.42 -22.90
C LEU A 32 2.66 0.44 -21.80
N LEU A 33 1.65 0.81 -21.00
CA LEU A 33 1.30 0.11 -19.75
C LEU A 33 0.77 -1.31 -19.97
N ASP A 34 0.02 -1.56 -21.06
CA ASP A 34 -0.49 -2.90 -21.38
C ASP A 34 0.64 -3.86 -21.75
N ALA A 35 1.57 -3.42 -22.60
CA ALA A 35 2.75 -4.19 -22.97
C ALA A 35 3.63 -4.48 -21.75
N ARG A 36 3.79 -3.49 -20.86
CA ARG A 36 4.48 -3.68 -19.58
C ARG A 36 3.81 -4.77 -18.75
N ALA A 37 2.49 -4.74 -18.61
CA ALA A 37 1.75 -5.74 -17.83
C ALA A 37 1.95 -7.17 -18.40
N GLN A 38 1.98 -7.31 -19.72
CA GLN A 38 2.25 -8.60 -20.38
C GLN A 38 3.63 -9.16 -20.04
N VAL A 39 4.67 -8.31 -20.00
CA VAL A 39 6.03 -8.71 -19.61
C VAL A 39 6.09 -9.08 -18.13
N MET A 40 5.49 -8.25 -17.27
CA MET A 40 5.51 -8.42 -15.82
C MET A 40 4.83 -9.72 -15.35
N LYS A 41 3.90 -10.29 -16.13
CA LYS A 41 3.29 -11.61 -15.87
C LYS A 41 4.32 -12.74 -15.71
N TYR A 42 5.48 -12.60 -16.35
CA TYR A 42 6.54 -13.60 -16.38
C TYR A 42 7.77 -13.20 -15.56
N VAL A 43 7.67 -12.13 -14.79
CA VAL A 43 8.70 -11.73 -13.82
C VAL A 43 8.25 -12.27 -12.47
N PRO A 44 9.08 -13.05 -11.76
CA PRO A 44 8.75 -13.45 -10.39
C PRO A 44 8.60 -12.19 -9.54
N CYS A 45 7.38 -11.95 -9.08
CA CYS A 45 7.12 -10.99 -8.04
C CYS A 45 7.53 -11.69 -6.74
N ASN A 46 8.79 -11.52 -6.33
CA ASN A 46 9.05 -11.63 -4.90
C ASN A 46 8.16 -10.55 -4.30
N SER A 47 7.13 -10.94 -3.54
CA SER A 47 6.41 -10.01 -2.68
C SER A 47 7.49 -9.27 -1.91
N GLU A 48 7.76 -8.03 -2.33
CA GLU A 48 8.72 -7.18 -1.65
C GLU A 48 8.26 -7.18 -0.20
N VAL A 49 9.13 -7.65 0.70
CA VAL A 49 8.86 -7.49 2.13
C VAL A 49 8.78 -6.00 2.31
N HIS A 50 7.57 -5.50 2.58
CA HIS A 50 7.34 -4.07 2.68
C HIS A 50 8.25 -3.52 3.78
N GLN A 51 9.34 -2.84 3.39
CA GLN A 51 10.25 -2.16 4.32
C GLN A 51 9.67 -0.80 4.67
N GLY A 52 8.50 -0.80 5.30
CA GLY A 52 7.78 0.42 5.67
C GLY A 52 7.07 0.28 7.01
N ILE A 53 6.23 1.27 7.30
CA ILE A 53 5.49 1.36 8.56
C ILE A 53 4.34 0.36 8.52
N GLU A 54 4.33 -0.59 9.45
CA GLU A 54 3.21 -1.49 9.66
C GLU A 54 2.25 -0.89 10.70
N LEU A 55 0.99 -0.74 10.31
CA LEU A 55 -0.06 -0.24 11.20
C LEU A 55 -0.62 -1.40 12.03
N VAL A 56 -0.30 -1.43 13.31
CA VAL A 56 -0.88 -2.36 14.28
C VAL A 56 -1.81 -1.62 15.22
N ALA A 57 -2.92 -2.27 15.60
CA ALA A 57 -3.90 -1.68 16.50
C ALA A 57 -4.32 -2.67 17.59
N GLU A 58 -4.57 -2.16 18.80
CA GLU A 58 -5.15 -2.95 19.89
C GLU A 58 -6.67 -3.01 19.74
N CYS A 59 -7.23 -4.22 19.73
CA CYS A 59 -8.67 -4.39 19.64
C CYS A 59 -9.35 -3.84 20.90
N PRO A 60 -10.35 -2.94 20.77
CA PRO A 60 -11.00 -2.33 21.93
C PRO A 60 -11.79 -3.34 22.77
N HIS A 61 -12.21 -4.47 22.19
CA HIS A 61 -13.03 -5.48 22.87
C HIS A 61 -12.20 -6.56 23.59
N CYS A 62 -11.21 -7.13 22.90
CA CYS A 62 -10.46 -8.29 23.43
C CYS A 62 -8.99 -7.99 23.73
N LYS A 63 -8.53 -6.74 23.49
CA LYS A 63 -7.18 -6.27 23.80
C LYS A 63 -6.05 -7.01 23.07
N GLN A 64 -6.37 -7.80 22.05
CA GLN A 64 -5.35 -8.37 21.18
C GLN A 64 -4.83 -7.31 20.22
N VAL A 65 -3.52 -7.33 20.00
CA VAL A 65 -2.87 -6.57 18.93
C VAL A 65 -3.16 -7.26 17.60
N VAL A 66 -3.65 -6.49 16.64
CA VAL A 66 -4.12 -6.98 15.34
C VAL A 66 -3.50 -6.10 14.25
N SER A 67 -2.86 -6.75 13.27
CA SER A 67 -2.42 -6.12 12.00
C SER A 67 -3.47 -6.27 10.89
N GLU A 68 -4.35 -7.26 11.03
CA GLU A 68 -5.46 -7.51 10.12
C GLU A 68 -6.57 -6.43 10.19
N PRO A 69 -7.34 -6.23 9.11
CA PRO A 69 -8.43 -5.24 9.06
C PRO A 69 -9.59 -5.54 10.04
N TYR A 70 -9.63 -6.76 10.60
CA TYR A 70 -10.58 -7.18 11.61
C TYR A 70 -9.87 -8.01 12.67
N CYS A 71 -10.35 -7.93 13.90
CA CYS A 71 -9.85 -8.76 14.98
C CYS A 71 -10.11 -10.25 14.68
N THR A 72 -9.06 -11.06 14.74
CA THR A 72 -9.14 -12.51 14.48
C THR A 72 -10.04 -13.23 15.47
N ASN A 73 -10.09 -12.76 16.73
CA ASN A 73 -10.90 -13.33 17.80
C ASN A 73 -12.37 -12.86 17.76
N CYS A 74 -12.62 -11.56 17.94
CA CYS A 74 -13.98 -11.02 18.06
C CYS A 74 -14.62 -10.56 16.75
N LYS A 75 -13.89 -10.62 15.62
CA LYS A 75 -14.34 -10.14 14.29
C LYS A 75 -14.69 -8.65 14.21
N TYR A 76 -14.33 -7.88 15.24
CA TYR A 76 -14.52 -6.44 15.25
C TYR A 76 -13.64 -5.75 14.19
N PRO A 77 -14.17 -4.83 13.36
CA PRO A 77 -13.38 -4.09 12.39
C PRO A 77 -12.39 -3.16 13.08
N MET A 78 -11.11 -3.26 12.71
CA MET A 78 -10.04 -2.49 13.37
C MET A 78 -9.97 -1.04 12.90
N LEU A 79 -10.53 -0.73 11.72
CA LEU A 79 -10.59 0.62 11.17
C LEU A 79 -12.03 1.01 10.82
N LEU A 80 -12.58 1.93 11.61
CA LEU A 80 -13.84 2.61 11.31
C LEU A 80 -13.56 4.00 10.75
N CYS A 81 -14.34 4.40 9.76
CA CYS A 81 -14.26 5.76 9.26
C CYS A 81 -14.88 6.73 10.27
N ILE A 82 -14.11 7.71 10.73
CA ILE A 82 -14.59 8.69 11.71
C ILE A 82 -15.74 9.57 11.20
N VAL A 83 -15.93 9.66 9.88
CA VAL A 83 -16.98 10.49 9.27
C VAL A 83 -18.29 9.72 9.13
N CYS A 84 -18.25 8.48 8.64
CA CYS A 84 -19.47 7.69 8.38
C CYS A 84 -19.68 6.54 9.38
N HIS A 85 -18.75 6.33 10.30
CA HIS A 85 -18.77 5.29 11.35
C HIS A 85 -18.90 3.85 10.86
N THR A 86 -18.60 3.60 9.58
CA THR A 86 -18.60 2.25 8.99
C THR A 86 -17.19 1.72 8.81
N ALA A 87 -17.06 0.39 8.77
CA ALA A 87 -15.80 -0.28 8.51
C ALA A 87 -15.26 0.12 7.12
N VAL A 88 -13.98 0.50 7.08
CA VAL A 88 -13.34 0.91 5.83
C VAL A 88 -13.04 -0.31 4.96
N ARG A 89 -13.49 -0.27 3.70
CA ARG A 89 -13.15 -1.27 2.69
C ARG A 89 -12.46 -0.56 1.52
N GLY A 90 -11.19 -0.88 1.28
CA GLY A 90 -10.37 -0.24 0.25
C GLY A 90 -9.51 0.91 0.79
N GLY A 91 -9.39 1.99 0.02
CA GLY A 91 -8.51 3.12 0.34
C GLY A 91 -8.84 3.78 1.68
N ALA A 92 -7.83 3.88 2.53
CA ALA A 92 -7.92 4.44 3.86
C ALA A 92 -6.79 5.44 4.13
N ASN A 93 -7.04 6.42 4.99
CA ASN A 93 -6.00 7.22 5.62
C ASN A 93 -6.18 7.17 7.14
N VAL A 94 -5.07 7.16 7.86
CA VAL A 94 -5.03 7.22 9.32
C VAL A 94 -3.98 8.25 9.74
N CYS A 95 -4.28 9.01 10.80
CA CYS A 95 -3.28 9.88 11.39
C CYS A 95 -2.33 9.09 12.27
N LEU A 96 -1.03 9.30 12.10
CA LEU A 96 0.01 8.64 12.90
C LEU A 96 0.13 9.19 14.33
N VAL A 97 -0.46 10.36 14.61
CA VAL A 97 -0.44 10.98 15.94
C VAL A 97 -1.64 10.58 16.79
N CYS A 98 -2.86 10.67 16.24
CA CYS A 98 -4.08 10.40 17.02
C CYS A 98 -4.73 9.05 16.73
N GLY A 99 -4.27 8.32 15.70
CA GLY A 99 -4.83 7.02 15.31
C GLY A 99 -6.23 7.06 14.68
N HIS A 100 -6.87 8.24 14.57
CA HIS A 100 -8.14 8.37 13.87
C HIS A 100 -7.94 8.29 12.36
N GLY A 101 -8.87 7.62 11.68
CA GLY A 101 -8.79 7.41 10.25
C GLY A 101 -10.16 7.20 9.59
N GLY A 102 -10.12 6.83 8.32
CA GLY A 102 -11.31 6.55 7.55
C GLY A 102 -11.10 6.43 6.07
N HIS A 103 -12.22 6.33 5.34
CA HIS A 103 -12.21 6.28 3.88
C HIS A 103 -11.46 7.48 3.31
N THR A 104 -10.54 7.22 2.37
CA THR A 104 -9.75 8.27 1.73
C THR A 104 -10.62 9.42 1.21
N ARG A 105 -11.75 9.11 0.56
CA ARG A 105 -12.67 10.12 0.03
C ARG A 105 -13.30 11.00 1.12
N HIS A 106 -13.85 10.41 2.18
CA HIS A 106 -14.46 11.20 3.26
C HIS A 106 -13.45 12.10 3.97
N LEU A 107 -12.22 11.62 4.16
CA LEU A 107 -11.17 12.43 4.77
C LEU A 107 -10.69 13.54 3.84
N LEU A 108 -10.53 13.26 2.53
CA LEU A 108 -10.23 14.29 1.53
C LEU A 108 -11.30 15.39 1.52
N ASP A 109 -12.58 15.01 1.47
CA ASP A 109 -13.71 15.95 1.48
C ASP A 109 -13.71 16.79 2.77
N TRP A 110 -13.46 16.18 3.92
CA TRP A 110 -13.39 16.89 5.20
C TRP A 110 -12.24 17.91 5.24
N PHE A 111 -11.04 17.48 4.85
CA PHE A 111 -9.83 18.32 4.90
C PHE A 111 -9.78 19.36 3.77
N ALA A 112 -10.70 19.34 2.82
CA ALA A 112 -10.84 20.41 1.83
C ALA A 112 -11.24 21.76 2.48
N THR A 113 -11.97 21.72 3.60
CA THR A 113 -12.46 22.93 4.29
C THR A 113 -12.06 23.01 5.76
N ASN A 114 -11.52 21.93 6.34
CA ASN A 114 -11.18 21.85 7.74
C ASN A 114 -9.70 21.50 7.91
N SER A 115 -9.04 22.05 8.93
CA SER A 115 -7.65 21.72 9.27
C SER A 115 -7.53 20.75 10.45
N VAL A 116 -8.62 20.53 11.19
CA VAL A 116 -8.65 19.71 12.43
C VAL A 116 -9.39 18.40 12.18
N CYS A 117 -8.99 17.34 12.90
CA CYS A 117 -9.59 16.01 12.75
C CYS A 117 -11.10 15.97 13.04
N PRO A 118 -11.86 15.19 12.24
CA PRO A 118 -13.31 15.07 12.42
C PRO A 118 -13.74 14.45 13.76
N SER A 119 -12.86 13.73 14.46
CA SER A 119 -13.18 13.16 15.78
C SER A 119 -13.30 14.23 16.87
N GLY A 120 -12.82 15.45 16.62
CA GLY A 120 -12.71 16.49 17.64
C GLY A 120 -11.50 16.37 18.57
N CYS A 121 -10.53 15.49 18.27
CA CYS A 121 -9.34 15.31 19.11
C CYS A 121 -8.31 16.47 19.04
N GLY A 122 -8.52 17.45 18.15
CA GLY A 122 -7.71 18.67 18.08
C GLY A 122 -6.43 18.60 17.22
N CYS A 123 -6.03 17.43 16.70
CA CYS A 123 -4.86 17.34 15.80
C CYS A 123 -5.10 18.06 14.48
N GLN A 124 -4.05 18.69 13.95
CA GLN A 124 -3.89 19.07 12.56
C GLN A 124 -3.29 17.90 11.78
N CYS A 125 -4.10 16.87 11.62
CA CYS A 125 -3.67 15.53 11.25
C CYS A 125 -2.90 15.44 9.91
N LEU A 126 -3.11 16.34 8.94
CA LEU A 126 -2.32 16.40 7.70
C LEU A 126 -0.87 16.89 7.93
N ILE A 127 -0.69 17.86 8.82
CA ILE A 127 0.62 18.47 9.12
C ILE A 127 1.39 17.57 10.08
N GLU A 128 0.72 17.16 11.16
CA GLU A 128 1.34 16.37 12.22
C GLU A 128 1.76 14.97 11.73
N THR A 129 0.98 14.36 10.84
CA THR A 129 1.39 13.07 10.22
C THR A 129 2.59 13.26 9.30
N ALA A 130 2.62 14.32 8.48
CA ALA A 130 3.75 14.59 7.60
C ALA A 130 5.05 14.80 8.39
N ALA A 131 4.98 15.54 9.50
CA ALA A 131 6.12 15.77 10.39
C ALA A 131 6.69 14.49 11.03
N VAL A 132 5.89 13.42 11.14
CA VAL A 132 6.37 12.10 11.63
C VAL A 132 7.10 11.33 10.52
N LEU A 133 6.73 11.58 9.25
CA LEU A 133 7.28 10.87 8.09
C LEU A 133 8.51 11.55 7.49
N GLU A 134 8.68 12.85 7.72
CA GLU A 134 9.87 13.61 7.33
C GLU A 134 10.95 13.48 8.43
N PRO A 135 12.12 12.88 8.13
CA PRO A 135 13.21 12.71 9.10
C PRO A 135 13.95 14.01 9.44
#